data_AF-A0A2G6LU43-F1
#
_entry.id   AF-A0A2G6LU43-F1
#
_cell.length_a   1.000
_cell.length_b   1.000
_cell.length_c   1.000
_cell.angle_alpha   90.00
_cell.angle_beta   90.00
_cell.angle_gamma   90.00
#
_symmetry.space_group_name_H-M   'P 1'
#
loop_
_entity.id
_entity.type
_entity.pdbx_description
1 polymer ?
#
loop_
_entity_poly.entity_id
_entity_poly.type
_entity_poly.pdbx_seq_one_letter_code
_entity_poly.pdbx_strand_id
1 'polypeptide(L)'
;MDIGSIAFHPVPGTGDEVIFDALYIDMGYCSDDELGTVFDDNYTLGYKLRVLERTSSYTVQSVQPWTSIELDTPFWYEPSKGNLIIELGWPDGSEEFYSYDFPTPGNSLLKGGYESSTGALYTQCPHLMLEGPEELEQSTFASIKATFR
;
A
#
# COMPACT_ATOMS: atom_id res chain seq x y z
N MET A 1 11.74 -7.90 -2.60
CA MET A 1 11.81 -6.42 -2.51
C MET A 1 11.32 -6.06 -1.15
N ASP A 2 12.09 -5.28 -0.39
CA ASP A 2 11.65 -4.83 0.92
C ASP A 2 10.81 -3.55 0.72
N ILE A 3 9.63 -3.48 1.35
CA ILE A 3 8.74 -2.33 1.29
C ILE A 3 8.73 -1.72 2.69
N GLY A 4 9.32 -0.53 2.83
CA GLY A 4 9.40 0.21 4.09
C GLY A 4 8.41 1.38 4.18
N SER A 5 7.89 1.86 3.05
CA SER A 5 6.86 2.91 3.01
C SER A 5 5.92 2.74 1.83
N ILE A 6 4.74 3.32 1.97
CA ILE A 6 3.80 3.53 0.87
C ILE A 6 3.52 5.01 0.71
N ALA A 7 3.51 5.49 -0.53
CA ALA A 7 3.20 6.87 -0.83
C ALA A 7 2.02 7.00 -1.79
N PHE A 8 1.16 7.97 -1.53
CA PHE A 8 -0.02 8.28 -2.31
C PHE A 8 0.08 9.68 -2.91
N HIS A 9 -0.53 9.86 -4.08
CA HIS A 9 -0.60 11.17 -4.69
C HIS A 9 -1.74 11.99 -4.04
N PRO A 10 -1.47 13.16 -3.44
CA PRO A 10 -2.50 14.04 -2.91
C PRO A 10 -3.43 14.57 -4.00
N VAL A 11 -4.70 14.85 -3.67
CA VAL A 11 -5.64 15.48 -4.60
C VAL A 11 -5.25 16.96 -4.66
N PRO A 12 -5.10 17.57 -5.84
CA PRO A 12 -4.71 18.98 -5.93
C PRO A 12 -5.68 19.87 -5.16
N GLY A 13 -5.12 20.74 -4.32
CA GLY A 13 -5.91 21.69 -3.53
C GLY A 13 -6.42 21.15 -2.20
N THR A 14 -6.05 19.93 -1.78
CA THR A 14 -6.24 19.46 -0.40
C THR A 14 -5.21 20.06 0.55
N GLY A 15 -5.53 20.06 1.84
CA GLY A 15 -4.70 20.66 2.89
C GLY A 15 -3.32 20.01 3.05
N ASP A 16 -2.52 20.60 3.93
CA ASP A 16 -1.13 20.19 4.17
C ASP A 16 -1.00 18.93 5.05
N GLU A 17 -2.11 18.37 5.52
CA GLU A 17 -2.12 17.17 6.35
C GLU A 17 -3.38 16.31 6.15
N VAL A 18 -3.26 15.04 6.49
CA VAL A 18 -4.33 14.08 6.69
C VAL A 18 -4.26 13.62 8.14
N ILE A 19 -5.40 13.54 8.82
CA ILE A 19 -5.49 13.06 10.19
C ILE A 19 -6.41 11.85 10.19
N PHE A 20 -5.91 10.75 10.76
CA PHE A 20 -6.68 9.53 11.03
C PHE A 20 -6.81 9.36 12.54
N ASP A 21 -7.99 9.09 13.12
CA ASP A 21 -8.17 8.76 14.54
C ASP A 21 -7.56 7.40 14.86
N ALA A 22 -7.55 6.49 13.88
CA ALA A 22 -6.77 5.27 13.86
C ALA A 22 -6.45 4.86 12.41
N LEU A 23 -5.31 4.21 12.20
CA LEU A 23 -4.91 3.71 10.89
C LEU A 23 -4.25 2.34 11.06
N TYR A 24 -4.70 1.38 10.27
CA TYR A 24 -3.96 0.15 10.06
C TYR A 24 -3.65 -0.05 8.58
N ILE A 25 -2.52 -0.71 8.31
CA ILE A 25 -2.15 -1.18 6.99
C ILE A 25 -1.78 -2.65 7.11
N ASP A 26 -2.48 -3.48 6.35
CA ASP A 26 -2.19 -4.90 6.19
C ASP A 26 -1.63 -5.13 4.78
N MET A 27 -0.56 -5.91 4.67
CA MET A 27 -0.01 -6.35 3.40
C MET A 27 0.00 -7.87 3.32
N GLY A 28 -0.12 -8.40 2.11
CA GLY A 28 -0.09 -9.85 1.89
C GLY A 28 -0.06 -10.22 0.42
N TYR A 29 -0.36 -11.48 0.14
CA TYR A 29 -0.39 -12.00 -1.23
C TYR A 29 -1.82 -12.36 -1.65
N CYS A 30 -2.11 -12.20 -2.94
CA CYS A 30 -3.26 -12.75 -3.65
C CYS A 30 -2.79 -13.77 -4.69
N SER A 31 -3.58 -14.82 -4.92
CA SER A 31 -3.36 -15.75 -6.04
C SER A 31 -3.96 -15.27 -7.36
N ASP A 32 -4.91 -14.35 -7.31
CA ASP A 32 -5.70 -13.90 -8.46
C ASP A 32 -5.28 -12.50 -8.93
N ASP A 33 -5.55 -12.22 -10.21
CA ASP A 33 -5.30 -10.92 -10.84
C ASP A 33 -6.43 -9.91 -10.61
N GLU A 34 -7.55 -10.36 -10.04
CA GLU A 34 -8.72 -9.55 -9.70
C GLU A 34 -9.20 -9.86 -8.28
N LEU A 35 -9.71 -8.83 -7.60
CA LEU A 35 -10.29 -8.95 -6.27
C LEU A 35 -11.74 -9.46 -6.33
N GLY A 36 -12.09 -10.30 -5.37
CA GLY A 36 -13.46 -10.62 -4.98
C GLY A 36 -14.02 -9.65 -3.93
N THR A 37 -15.30 -9.79 -3.62
CA THR A 37 -16.05 -8.85 -2.76
C THR A 37 -15.85 -9.05 -1.25
N VAL A 38 -15.21 -10.14 -0.83
CA VAL A 38 -14.93 -10.47 0.58
C VAL A 38 -13.46 -10.17 0.85
N PHE A 39 -13.16 -9.29 1.82
CA PHE A 39 -11.79 -8.81 2.05
C PHE A 39 -10.80 -9.95 2.34
N ASP A 40 -11.11 -10.82 3.31
CA ASP A 40 -10.21 -11.88 3.72
C ASP A 40 -10.05 -12.99 2.67
N ASP A 41 -11.06 -13.24 1.82
CA ASP A 41 -10.98 -14.25 0.75
C ASP A 41 -9.99 -13.86 -0.35
N ASN A 42 -9.64 -12.57 -0.46
CA ASN A 42 -8.62 -12.11 -1.41
C ASN A 42 -7.20 -12.48 -0.98
N TYR A 43 -6.97 -12.73 0.32
CA TYR A 43 -5.66 -13.09 0.80
C TYR A 43 -5.38 -14.58 0.58
N THR A 44 -4.20 -14.88 0.05
CA THR A 44 -3.62 -16.21 0.17
C THR A 44 -3.49 -16.55 1.66
N LEU A 45 -4.08 -17.67 2.07
CA LEU A 45 -4.16 -18.07 3.48
C LEU A 45 -2.78 -18.05 4.17
N GLY A 46 -2.70 -17.35 5.30
CA GLY A 46 -1.49 -17.25 6.11
C GLY A 46 -0.49 -16.17 5.69
N TYR A 47 -0.83 -15.34 4.71
CA TYR A 47 0.07 -14.30 4.19
C TYR A 47 -0.33 -12.86 4.53
N LYS A 48 -1.43 -12.63 5.26
CA LYS A 48 -1.81 -11.29 5.76
C LYS A 48 -0.92 -10.91 6.95
N LEU A 49 -0.26 -9.76 6.84
CA LEU A 49 0.62 -9.20 7.87
C LEU A 49 0.24 -7.74 8.15
N ARG A 50 0.05 -7.41 9.43
CA ARG A 50 -0.06 -6.02 9.89
C ARG A 50 1.31 -5.34 9.82
N VAL A 51 1.44 -4.38 8.92
CA VAL A 51 2.71 -3.65 8.68
C VAL A 51 2.73 -2.26 9.31
N LEU A 52 1.55 -1.71 9.62
CA LEU A 52 1.38 -0.47 10.40
C LEU A 52 0.15 -0.59 11.27
N GLU A 53 0.26 -0.18 12.54
CA GLU A 53 -0.91 0.01 13.41
C GLU A 53 -0.79 1.27 14.25
N ARG A 54 -1.80 2.13 14.18
CA ARG A 54 -1.97 3.34 14.98
C ARG A 54 -3.36 3.29 15.59
N THR A 55 -3.43 3.12 16.91
CA THR A 55 -4.70 3.07 17.66
C THR A 55 -5.11 4.44 18.24
N SER A 56 -4.36 5.48 17.90
CA SER A 56 -4.57 6.86 18.30
C SER A 56 -4.35 7.77 17.10
N SER A 57 -4.82 9.01 17.22
CA SER A 57 -4.72 10.01 16.16
C SER A 57 -3.32 10.03 15.52
N TYR A 58 -3.28 9.86 14.21
CA TYR A 58 -2.09 9.76 13.39
C TYR A 58 -2.18 10.78 12.26
N THR A 59 -1.29 11.76 12.29
CA THR A 59 -1.21 12.81 11.28
C THR A 59 -0.16 12.46 10.25
N VAL A 60 -0.57 12.39 8.99
CA VAL A 60 0.31 12.24 7.84
C VAL A 60 0.45 13.60 7.18
N GLN A 61 1.67 14.12 7.10
CA GLN A 61 1.94 15.38 6.44
C GLN A 61 1.82 15.21 4.92
N SER A 62 0.96 16.01 4.30
CA SER A 62 0.72 16.00 2.85
C SER A 62 1.80 16.81 2.15
N VAL A 63 2.90 16.15 1.79
CA VAL A 63 3.95 16.76 0.98
C VAL A 63 3.62 16.52 -0.50
N GLN A 64 3.32 17.57 -1.26
CA GLN A 64 3.15 17.39 -2.70
C GLN A 64 4.50 17.13 -3.38
N PRO A 65 4.60 16.19 -4.35
CA PRO A 65 3.52 15.46 -4.99
C PRO A 65 3.23 14.06 -4.39
N TRP A 66 3.90 13.66 -3.31
CA TRP A 66 3.74 12.32 -2.73
C TRP A 66 3.71 12.39 -1.20
N THR A 67 2.61 11.90 -0.63
CA THR A 67 2.42 11.77 0.81
C THR A 67 2.78 10.36 1.23
N SER A 68 3.88 10.21 1.97
CA SER A 68 4.43 8.91 2.36
C SER A 68 4.04 8.53 3.79
N ILE A 69 3.80 7.23 3.99
CA ILE A 69 3.54 6.60 5.28
C ILE A 69 4.61 5.53 5.47
N GLU A 70 5.45 5.71 6.47
CA GLU A 70 6.43 4.71 6.90
C GLU A 70 5.73 3.55 7.61
N LEU A 71 6.16 2.32 7.31
CA LEU A 71 5.65 1.09 7.93
C LEU A 71 6.45 0.77 9.19
N ASP A 72 5.80 0.24 10.23
CA ASP A 72 6.50 -0.22 11.43
C ASP A 72 7.29 -1.50 11.17
N THR A 73 6.71 -2.37 10.33
CA THR A 73 7.31 -3.63 9.92
C THR A 73 7.38 -3.64 8.40
N PRO A 74 8.58 -3.57 7.81
CA PRO A 74 8.74 -3.69 6.38
C PRO A 74 8.15 -5.00 5.84
N PHE A 75 7.57 -4.94 4.64
CA PHE A 75 7.02 -6.12 3.98
C PHE A 75 7.99 -6.64 2.93
N TRP A 76 8.47 -7.87 3.11
CA TRP A 76 9.28 -8.55 2.11
C TRP A 76 8.40 -9.15 1.01
N TYR A 77 8.34 -8.46 -0.14
CA TYR A 77 7.62 -8.92 -1.32
C TYR A 77 8.45 -9.90 -2.17
N GLU A 78 7.89 -11.10 -2.37
CA GLU A 78 8.41 -12.18 -3.21
C GLU A 78 7.42 -12.48 -4.34
N PRO A 79 7.70 -12.06 -5.59
CA PRO A 79 6.77 -12.26 -6.72
C PRO A 79 6.36 -13.72 -6.96
N SER A 80 7.17 -14.69 -6.53
CA SER A 80 6.84 -16.12 -6.62
C SER A 80 5.69 -16.56 -5.70
N LYS A 81 5.30 -15.74 -4.72
CA LYS A 81 4.20 -16.02 -3.79
C LYS A 81 2.84 -15.49 -4.25
N GLY A 82 2.81 -14.68 -5.32
CA GLY A 82 1.59 -14.12 -5.90
C GLY A 82 1.63 -12.60 -6.04
N ASN A 83 0.48 -12.03 -6.34
CA ASN A 83 0.28 -10.58 -6.45
C ASN A 83 0.25 -9.94 -5.06
N LEU A 84 0.67 -8.68 -4.93
CA LEU A 84 0.65 -7.94 -3.67
C LEU A 84 -0.77 -7.40 -3.38
N ILE A 85 -1.28 -7.62 -2.18
CA ILE A 85 -2.45 -6.91 -1.62
C ILE A 85 -1.96 -5.90 -0.59
N ILE A 86 -2.57 -4.71 -0.62
CA ILE A 86 -2.41 -3.67 0.38
C ILE A 86 -3.80 -3.24 0.81
N GLU A 87 -4.13 -3.47 2.08
CA GLU A 87 -5.39 -3.09 2.69
C GLU A 87 -5.13 -1.98 3.71
N LEU A 88 -5.90 -0.91 3.61
CA LEU A 88 -5.86 0.21 4.53
C LEU A 88 -7.22 0.32 5.20
N GLY A 89 -7.24 0.56 6.51
CA GLY A 89 -8.50 0.81 7.22
C GLY A 89 -8.35 1.84 8.33
N TRP A 90 -9.37 2.67 8.44
CA TRP A 90 -9.50 3.74 9.42
C TRP A 90 -10.99 3.98 9.75
N PRO A 91 -11.34 4.35 11.00
CA PRO A 91 -12.72 4.43 11.46
C PRO A 91 -13.48 5.69 11.01
N ASP A 92 -12.77 6.74 10.59
CA ASP A 92 -13.30 8.11 10.48
C ASP A 92 -14.14 8.38 9.23
N GLY A 93 -14.45 7.31 8.49
CA GLY A 93 -15.28 7.36 7.29
C GLY A 93 -14.44 7.40 6.03
N SER A 94 -14.85 8.16 5.03
CA SER A 94 -14.20 8.20 3.72
C SER A 94 -13.39 9.48 3.51
N GLU A 95 -12.44 9.46 2.57
CA GLU A 95 -11.75 10.64 1.99
C GLU A 95 -10.49 11.15 2.71
N GLU A 96 -9.94 10.38 3.65
CA GLU A 96 -8.64 10.73 4.27
C GLU A 96 -7.45 10.38 3.36
N PHE A 97 -7.62 9.43 2.45
CA PHE A 97 -6.65 9.17 1.39
C PHE A 97 -7.03 9.87 0.10
N TYR A 98 -6.00 10.45 -0.51
CA TYR A 98 -6.11 11.24 -1.71
C TYR A 98 -6.00 10.38 -2.98
N SER A 99 -6.97 10.57 -3.87
CA SER A 99 -7.29 9.65 -4.96
C SER A 99 -7.11 10.31 -6.33
N TYR A 100 -5.85 10.57 -6.72
CA TYR A 100 -5.59 10.49 -8.14
C TYR A 100 -5.73 9.03 -8.54
N ASP A 101 -6.57 8.75 -9.53
CA ASP A 101 -6.82 7.38 -9.98
C ASP A 101 -6.36 7.13 -11.42
N PHE A 102 -6.14 5.85 -11.72
CA PHE A 102 -5.92 5.38 -13.07
C PHE A 102 -6.80 4.15 -13.33
N PRO A 103 -7.28 3.95 -14.57
CA PRO A 103 -8.10 2.80 -14.91
C PRO A 103 -7.26 1.52 -14.96
N THR A 104 -7.81 0.42 -14.43
CA THR A 104 -7.25 -0.93 -14.49
C THR A 104 -8.12 -1.84 -15.38
N PRO A 105 -7.54 -2.88 -16.01
CA PRO A 105 -8.28 -3.79 -16.88
C PRO A 105 -9.24 -4.75 -16.14
N GLY A 106 -9.21 -4.80 -14.80
CA GLY A 106 -10.04 -5.65 -13.96
C GLY A 106 -10.30 -5.04 -12.58
N ASN A 107 -10.96 -5.79 -11.69
CA ASN A 107 -11.30 -5.35 -10.34
C ASN A 107 -10.05 -5.32 -9.44
N SER A 108 -9.33 -4.21 -9.45
CA SER A 108 -8.05 -4.07 -8.70
C SER A 108 -8.18 -3.26 -7.41
N LEU A 109 -9.38 -2.71 -7.12
CA LEU A 109 -9.69 -2.03 -5.88
C LEU A 109 -11.00 -2.56 -5.28
N LEU A 110 -10.99 -2.81 -3.98
CA LEU A 110 -12.16 -3.15 -3.16
C LEU A 110 -12.33 -2.05 -2.09
N LYS A 111 -13.52 -1.45 -2.00
CA LYS A 111 -13.83 -0.42 -1.00
C LYS A 111 -15.06 -0.83 -0.19
N GLY A 112 -14.96 -0.77 1.14
CA GLY A 112 -16.03 -1.09 2.09
C GLY A 112 -16.04 -0.10 3.25
N GLY A 113 -16.98 -0.29 4.18
CA GLY A 113 -16.94 0.42 5.46
C GLY A 113 -15.84 -0.14 6.36
N TYR A 114 -15.40 0.65 7.35
CA TYR A 114 -14.46 0.20 8.38
C TYR A 114 -14.97 -1.09 9.06
N GLU A 115 -14.10 -2.08 9.24
CA GLU A 115 -14.41 -3.42 9.79
C GLU A 115 -15.48 -4.22 9.01
N SER A 116 -15.90 -3.76 7.82
CA SER A 116 -16.79 -4.54 6.97
C SER A 116 -16.06 -5.77 6.42
N SER A 117 -16.73 -6.92 6.44
CA SER A 117 -16.19 -8.14 5.82
C SER A 117 -16.31 -8.12 4.29
N THR A 118 -17.09 -7.21 3.71
CA THR A 118 -17.31 -7.10 2.26
C THR A 118 -17.28 -5.66 1.76
N GLY A 119 -17.08 -5.50 0.44
CA GLY A 119 -17.04 -4.20 -0.22
C GLY A 119 -17.55 -4.23 -1.67
N ALA A 120 -17.49 -3.07 -2.31
CA ALA A 120 -17.75 -2.88 -3.73
C ALA A 120 -16.43 -2.87 -4.51
N LEU A 121 -16.43 -3.50 -5.68
CA LEU A 121 -15.29 -3.58 -6.59
C LEU A 121 -15.22 -2.38 -7.52
N TYR A 122 -13.99 -1.96 -7.82
CA TYR A 122 -13.70 -0.82 -8.68
C TYR A 122 -12.55 -1.15 -9.64
N THR A 123 -12.62 -0.56 -10.82
CA THR A 123 -11.58 -0.63 -11.87
C THR A 123 -10.74 0.66 -11.93
N GLN A 124 -10.78 1.46 -10.86
CA GLN A 124 -10.02 2.70 -10.71
C GLN A 124 -9.18 2.55 -9.46
N CYS A 125 -7.86 2.60 -9.60
CA CYS A 125 -6.93 2.44 -8.48
C CYS A 125 -6.23 3.75 -8.16
N PRO A 126 -5.96 4.05 -6.88
CA PRO A 126 -5.17 5.21 -6.52
C PRO A 126 -3.73 5.07 -7.03
N HIS A 127 -3.10 6.20 -7.36
CA HIS A 127 -1.67 6.25 -7.61
C HIS A 127 -0.91 5.91 -6.33
N LEU A 128 -0.14 4.83 -6.38
CA LEU A 128 0.64 4.30 -5.28
C LEU A 128 2.11 4.17 -5.69
N MET A 129 3.01 4.54 -4.78
CA MET A 129 4.43 4.25 -4.88
C MET A 129 4.85 3.41 -3.67
N LEU A 130 5.62 2.35 -3.92
CA LEU A 130 6.21 1.51 -2.89
C LEU A 130 7.69 1.88 -2.79
N GLU A 131 8.16 2.19 -1.58
CA GLU A 131 9.58 2.51 -1.35
C GLU A 131 10.17 1.51 -0.36
N GLY A 132 11.46 1.22 -0.54
CA GLY A 132 12.20 0.25 0.24
C GLY A 132 13.59 0.76 0.59
N PRO A 133 14.22 0.26 1.67
CA PRO A 133 15.55 0.65 2.09
C PRO A 133 16.70 0.24 1.14
N GLU A 134 16.41 -0.38 0.00
CA GLU A 134 17.42 -0.57 -1.05
C GLU A 134 17.68 0.79 -1.71
N GLU A 135 18.56 1.57 -1.08
CA GLU A 135 19.49 2.42 -1.81
C GLU A 135 19.93 1.60 -3.02
N LEU A 136 19.76 2.14 -4.23
CA LEU A 136 20.58 1.69 -5.34
C LEU A 136 22.03 1.82 -4.86
N GLU A 137 22.63 0.76 -4.31
CA GLU A 137 24.06 0.61 -4.46
C GLU A 137 24.22 0.66 -5.97
N GLN A 138 24.70 1.81 -6.46
CA GLN A 138 25.17 1.98 -7.81
C GLN A 138 26.37 1.04 -7.98
N SER A 139 26.06 -0.25 -8.09
CA SER A 139 26.94 -1.25 -8.58
C SER A 139 27.07 -0.95 -10.05
N THR A 140 27.94 0.02 -10.38
CA THR A 140 28.39 0.20 -11.76
C THR A 140 28.89 -1.16 -12.23
N PHE A 141 28.71 -1.47 -13.52
CA PHE A 141 29.10 -2.75 -14.11
C PHE A 141 30.56 -3.17 -13.78
N ALA A 142 31.41 -2.20 -13.39
CA ALA A 142 32.78 -2.40 -12.92
C ALA A 142 32.87 -3.07 -11.53
N SER A 143 31.98 -2.77 -10.59
CA SER A 143 31.96 -3.33 -9.22
C SER A 143 31.66 -4.84 -9.22
N ILE A 144 30.72 -5.28 -10.06
CA ILE A 144 30.36 -6.69 -10.22
C ILE A 144 31.57 -7.51 -10.72
N LYS A 145 32.38 -6.97 -11.64
CA LYS A 145 33.58 -7.66 -12.16
C LYS A 145 34.74 -7.75 -11.15
N ALA A 146 34.83 -6.84 -10.20
CA ALA A 146 35.89 -6.85 -9.20
C ALA A 146 35.68 -7.95 -8.13
N THR A 147 34.42 -8.33 -7.89
CA THR A 147 34.02 -9.30 -6.86
C THR A 147 34.26 -10.76 -7.27
N PHE A 148 34.36 -11.05 -8.58
CA PHE A 148 34.66 -12.39 -9.10
C PHE A 148 36.14 -12.60 -9.45
N ARG A 149 37.06 -12.10 -8.62
CA ARG A 149 38.49 -12.42 -8.73
C ARG A 149 38.90 -13.58 -7.85
#